data_AF-A0A540L1A0-F1
#
_entry.id   AF-A0A540L1A0-F1
#
_cell.length_a   1.000
_cell.length_b   1.000
_cell.length_c   1.000
_cell.angle_alpha   90.00
_cell.angle_beta   90.00
_cell.angle_gamma   90.00
#
_symmetry.space_group_name_H-M   'P 1'
#
loop_
_entity.id
_entity.type
_entity.pdbx_description
1 polymer ?
#
loop_
_entity_poly.entity_id
_entity_poly.type
_entity_poly.pdbx_seq_one_letter_code
_entity_poly.pdbx_strand_id
1 'polypeptide(L)'
;MCKTLVVLKVKSNCITYGLPTSGCFPSLKFLDVKVEYPEDDSMKKLFSCCPVLEDLSINATVRDLLVLMFKVSAPELKRLRMTFVSAYLVSKDHEYDISINAPKLENLDIKQDCLSIYLFENFKYLVKGSVDLYSHYEQEWNDASERTTALLEAP
;
A
#
# COMPACT_ATOMS: atom_id res chain seq x y z
N MET A 1 -18.13 -15.29 -9.01
CA MET A 1 -17.80 -13.97 -9.57
C MET A 1 -18.90 -12.99 -9.16
N CYS A 2 -18.59 -11.93 -8.41
CA CYS A 2 -19.57 -11.01 -7.83
C CYS A 2 -19.65 -9.72 -8.65
N LYS A 3 -20.60 -9.65 -9.59
CA LYS A 3 -20.70 -8.56 -10.58
C LYS A 3 -21.37 -7.27 -10.09
N THR A 4 -21.93 -7.28 -8.88
CA THR A 4 -22.69 -6.14 -8.35
C THR A 4 -22.02 -5.52 -7.13
N LEU A 5 -20.97 -6.15 -6.60
CA LEU A 5 -20.28 -5.68 -5.41
C LEU A 5 -19.40 -4.48 -5.77
N VAL A 6 -19.78 -3.29 -5.31
CA VAL A 6 -19.07 -2.03 -5.56
C VAL A 6 -18.14 -1.64 -4.42
N VAL A 7 -18.51 -2.00 -3.18
CA VAL A 7 -17.77 -1.68 -1.96
C VAL A 7 -17.51 -2.96 -1.18
N LEU A 8 -16.26 -3.18 -0.78
CA LEU A 8 -15.85 -4.28 0.08
C LEU A 8 -14.96 -3.74 1.19
N LYS A 9 -15.39 -3.92 2.43
CA LYS A 9 -14.61 -3.55 3.61
C LYS A 9 -14.45 -4.78 4.50
N VAL A 10 -13.23 -5.24 4.65
CA VAL A 10 -12.91 -6.48 5.37
C VAL A 10 -11.72 -6.22 6.27
N LYS A 11 -11.97 -6.25 7.59
CA LYS A 11 -10.92 -6.14 8.61
C LYS A 11 -10.25 -7.49 8.88
N SER A 12 -9.91 -8.20 7.82
CA SER A 12 -9.31 -9.54 7.85
C SER A 12 -8.43 -9.74 6.62
N ASN A 13 -7.36 -10.51 6.79
CA ASN A 13 -6.46 -10.97 5.74
C ASN A 13 -7.05 -12.08 4.85
N CYS A 14 -8.29 -12.52 5.09
CA CYS A 14 -8.88 -13.62 4.31
C CYS A 14 -8.92 -13.36 2.79
N ILE A 15 -8.94 -12.10 2.35
CA ILE A 15 -9.00 -11.78 0.93
C ILE A 15 -7.64 -11.82 0.25
N THR A 16 -6.53 -11.93 0.99
CA THR A 16 -5.20 -12.11 0.39
C THR A 16 -4.85 -13.59 0.24
N TYR A 17 -5.50 -14.48 0.97
CA TYR A 17 -5.30 -15.94 0.87
C TYR A 17 -6.33 -16.59 -0.05
N GLY A 18 -5.86 -17.31 -1.06
CA GLY A 18 -6.72 -18.15 -1.90
C GLY A 18 -7.58 -17.41 -2.93
N LEU A 19 -7.19 -16.21 -3.34
CA LEU A 19 -7.83 -15.54 -4.48
C LEU A 19 -7.66 -16.38 -5.76
N PRO A 20 -8.75 -16.60 -6.51
CA PRO A 20 -8.68 -17.04 -7.90
C PRO A 20 -7.78 -16.13 -8.71
N THR A 21 -7.19 -16.66 -9.78
CA THR A 21 -6.16 -15.98 -10.57
C THR A 21 -6.64 -14.64 -11.18
N SER A 22 -7.95 -14.44 -11.40
CA SER A 22 -8.51 -13.16 -11.84
C SER A 22 -10.05 -13.05 -11.68
N GLY A 23 -10.55 -11.81 -11.72
CA GLY A 23 -11.94 -11.50 -12.03
C GLY A 23 -12.98 -11.67 -10.92
N CYS A 24 -12.62 -11.85 -9.65
CA CYS A 24 -13.61 -12.12 -8.60
C CYS A 24 -14.63 -10.98 -8.38
N PHE A 25 -14.18 -9.73 -8.54
CA PHE A 25 -14.93 -8.52 -8.19
C PHE A 25 -14.84 -7.46 -9.30
N PRO A 26 -15.42 -7.73 -10.49
CA PRO A 26 -15.25 -6.88 -11.68
C PRO A 26 -15.87 -5.48 -11.58
N SER A 27 -16.70 -5.23 -10.57
CA SER A 27 -17.37 -3.93 -10.36
C SER A 27 -16.94 -3.23 -9.07
N LEU A 28 -15.91 -3.76 -8.40
CA LEU A 28 -15.45 -3.25 -7.12
C LEU A 28 -14.65 -1.98 -7.32
N LYS A 29 -15.16 -0.89 -6.74
CA LYS A 29 -14.56 0.44 -6.80
C LYS A 29 -13.89 0.85 -5.49
N PHE A 30 -14.37 0.33 -4.37
CA PHE A 30 -13.88 0.68 -3.04
C PHE A 30 -13.47 -0.58 -2.29
N LEU A 31 -12.20 -0.65 -1.89
CA LEU A 31 -11.65 -1.76 -1.14
C LEU A 31 -10.94 -1.25 0.12
N ASP A 32 -11.35 -1.77 1.27
CA ASP A 32 -10.70 -1.55 2.57
C ASP A 32 -10.36 -2.91 3.17
N VAL A 33 -9.07 -3.16 3.41
CA VAL A 33 -8.56 -4.50 3.67
C VAL A 33 -7.48 -4.57 4.76
N LYS A 34 -7.70 -5.54 5.64
CA LYS A 34 -6.73 -6.30 6.45
C LYS A 34 -5.63 -6.99 5.63
N VAL A 35 -4.34 -6.67 5.73
CA VAL A 35 -3.29 -7.56 5.20
C VAL A 35 -2.34 -7.95 6.31
N GLU A 36 -2.00 -9.23 6.42
CA GLU A 36 -1.01 -9.71 7.38
C GLU A 36 0.00 -10.55 6.63
N TYR A 37 1.28 -10.22 6.80
CA TYR A 37 2.40 -10.93 6.20
C TYR A 37 2.23 -11.11 4.68
N PRO A 38 2.05 -10.02 3.91
CA PRO A 38 1.83 -10.13 2.48
C PRO A 38 3.02 -10.79 1.78
N GLU A 39 2.73 -11.78 0.96
CA GLU A 39 3.67 -12.30 -0.04
C GLU A 39 3.51 -11.50 -1.35
N ASP A 40 4.60 -11.33 -2.10
CA ASP A 40 4.67 -10.54 -3.34
C ASP A 40 3.54 -10.82 -4.34
N ASP A 41 3.09 -12.07 -4.45
CA ASP A 41 2.08 -12.48 -5.41
C ASP A 41 0.64 -12.25 -4.93
N SER A 42 0.43 -12.07 -3.62
CA SER A 42 -0.92 -11.88 -3.05
C SER A 42 -1.52 -10.55 -3.49
N MET A 43 -0.71 -9.49 -3.52
CA MET A 43 -1.15 -8.16 -3.94
C MET A 43 -1.43 -8.08 -5.43
N LYS A 44 -0.59 -8.72 -6.27
CA LYS A 44 -0.83 -8.80 -7.72
C LYS A 44 -2.17 -9.49 -8.03
N LYS A 45 -2.46 -10.60 -7.35
CA LYS A 45 -3.74 -11.34 -7.49
C LYS A 45 -4.94 -10.52 -7.00
N LEU A 46 -4.76 -9.72 -5.95
CA LEU A 46 -5.81 -8.82 -5.47
C LEU A 46 -6.22 -7.83 -6.55
N PHE A 47 -5.25 -7.13 -7.15
CA PHE A 47 -5.53 -6.14 -8.20
C PHE A 47 -6.07 -6.76 -9.50
N SER A 48 -5.66 -7.98 -9.86
CA SER A 48 -6.26 -8.70 -11.00
C SER A 48 -7.73 -9.07 -10.77
N CYS A 49 -8.18 -9.09 -9.51
CA CYS A 49 -9.57 -9.39 -9.14
C CYS A 49 -10.49 -8.16 -9.14
N CYS A 50 -9.94 -6.94 -9.08
CA CYS A 50 -10.68 -5.68 -9.01
C CYS A 50 -10.18 -4.66 -10.06
N PRO A 51 -10.42 -4.89 -11.36
CA PRO A 51 -9.85 -4.07 -12.44
C PRO A 51 -10.34 -2.62 -12.51
N VAL A 52 -11.45 -2.29 -11.83
CA VAL A 52 -12.08 -0.96 -11.83
C VAL A 52 -11.94 -0.23 -10.48
N LEU A 53 -10.96 -0.62 -9.68
CA LEU A 53 -10.76 -0.09 -8.33
C LEU A 53 -10.40 1.40 -8.37
N GLU A 54 -11.18 2.24 -7.69
CA GLU A 54 -11.00 3.69 -7.63
C GLU A 54 -10.43 4.15 -6.28
N ASP A 55 -10.73 3.44 -5.18
CA ASP A 55 -10.29 3.76 -3.82
C ASP A 55 -9.83 2.50 -3.08
N LEU A 56 -8.61 2.57 -2.54
CA LEU A 56 -7.96 1.49 -1.82
C LEU A 56 -7.48 1.96 -0.45
N SER A 57 -7.81 1.18 0.59
CA SER A 57 -7.24 1.28 1.93
C SER A 57 -6.65 -0.05 2.36
N ILE A 58 -5.41 -0.02 2.81
CA ILE A 58 -4.66 -1.20 3.25
C ILE A 58 -4.12 -0.94 4.63
N ASN A 59 -4.43 -1.83 5.56
CA ASN A 59 -3.77 -1.88 6.85
C ASN A 59 -2.94 -3.17 6.87
N ALA A 60 -1.63 -3.03 6.73
CA ALA A 60 -0.68 -4.11 6.59
C ALA A 60 0.09 -4.33 7.90
N THR A 61 0.02 -5.54 8.43
CA THR A 61 0.93 -6.03 9.47
C THR A 61 2.07 -6.80 8.83
N VAL A 62 3.30 -6.40 9.13
CA VAL A 62 4.52 -6.85 8.46
C VAL A 62 5.34 -7.71 9.41
N ARG A 63 6.01 -8.75 8.90
CA ARG A 63 6.97 -9.53 9.69
C ARG A 63 8.36 -8.90 9.57
N ASP A 64 9.00 -8.66 10.70
CA ASP A 64 10.40 -8.26 10.78
C ASP A 64 11.28 -9.29 10.03
N LEU A 65 12.31 -8.81 9.34
CA LEU A 65 13.38 -9.55 8.63
C LEU A 65 13.15 -9.83 7.14
N LEU A 66 12.05 -9.38 6.54
CA LEU A 66 11.83 -9.49 5.10
C LEU A 66 11.77 -8.12 4.44
N VAL A 67 12.56 -7.93 3.38
CA VAL A 67 12.34 -6.84 2.43
C VAL A 67 10.99 -7.11 1.78
N LEU A 68 10.04 -6.21 2.01
CA LEU A 68 8.70 -6.33 1.45
C LEU A 68 8.61 -5.50 0.19
N MET A 69 8.36 -6.18 -0.93
CA MET A 69 8.08 -5.50 -2.19
C MET A 69 6.58 -5.33 -2.34
N PHE A 70 6.11 -4.12 -2.05
CA PHE A 70 4.71 -3.76 -2.18
C PHE A 70 4.43 -3.16 -3.55
N LYS A 71 3.98 -3.98 -4.50
CA LYS A 71 3.62 -3.53 -5.85
C LYS A 71 2.13 -3.25 -6.00
N VAL A 72 1.77 -1.99 -6.17
CA VAL A 72 0.42 -1.55 -6.53
C VAL A 72 0.35 -1.35 -8.04
N SER A 73 -0.53 -2.09 -8.70
CA SER A 73 -0.82 -1.90 -10.12
C SER A 73 -2.33 -1.82 -10.32
N ALA A 74 -2.84 -0.60 -10.38
CA ALA A 74 -4.27 -0.33 -10.42
C ALA A 74 -4.54 0.90 -11.32
N PRO A 75 -4.93 0.69 -12.59
CA PRO A 75 -5.00 1.77 -13.58
C PRO A 75 -6.09 2.82 -13.29
N GLU A 76 -7.17 2.42 -12.62
CA GLU A 76 -8.31 3.28 -12.29
C GLU A 76 -8.23 3.93 -10.90
N LEU A 77 -7.16 3.64 -10.15
CA LEU A 77 -7.04 4.04 -8.75
C LEU A 77 -6.82 5.55 -8.62
N LYS A 78 -7.71 6.21 -7.87
CA LYS A 78 -7.67 7.66 -7.58
C LYS A 78 -7.22 7.95 -6.16
N ARG A 79 -7.47 7.04 -5.22
CA ARG A 79 -7.13 7.21 -3.80
C ARG A 79 -6.44 5.97 -3.26
N LEU A 80 -5.24 6.15 -2.71
CA LEU A 80 -4.47 5.11 -2.06
C LEU A 80 -4.17 5.52 -0.62
N ARG A 81 -4.61 4.69 0.33
CA ARG A 81 -4.29 4.81 1.75
C ARG A 81 -3.60 3.54 2.23
N MET A 82 -2.42 3.66 2.81
CA MET A 82 -1.68 2.52 3.34
C MET A 82 -1.21 2.81 4.76
N THR A 83 -1.33 1.83 5.64
CA THR A 83 -0.77 1.87 6.98
C THR A 83 0.03 0.60 7.19
N PHE A 84 1.33 0.75 7.45
CA PHE A 84 2.25 -0.34 7.71
C PHE A 84 2.59 -0.36 9.20
N VAL A 85 2.46 -1.54 9.81
CA VAL A 85 2.81 -1.78 11.20
C VAL A 85 3.72 -3.02 11.25
N SER A 86 4.92 -2.84 11.79
CA SER A 86 5.84 -3.91 12.12
C SER A 86 5.28 -4.77 13.25
N ALA A 87 5.32 -6.09 13.08
CA ALA A 87 4.84 -7.03 14.10
C ALA A 87 5.77 -7.10 15.32
N TYR A 88 7.07 -6.77 15.16
CA TYR A 88 8.01 -6.66 16.26
C TYR A 88 8.78 -5.32 16.21
N LEU A 89 9.35 -4.93 17.35
CA LEU A 89 9.96 -3.61 17.59
C LEU A 89 11.48 -3.59 17.33
N VAL A 90 12.05 -4.56 16.59
CA VAL A 90 13.42 -5.01 16.90
C VAL A 90 14.49 -4.69 15.85
N SER A 91 14.20 -4.17 14.64
CA SER A 91 15.31 -3.87 13.72
C SER A 91 15.27 -2.52 13.02
N LYS A 92 16.44 -1.89 12.99
CA LYS A 92 16.73 -0.58 12.37
C LYS A 92 16.93 -0.66 10.86
N ASP A 93 16.91 -1.87 10.29
CA ASP A 93 17.26 -2.13 8.89
C ASP A 93 16.03 -2.57 8.05
N HIS A 94 14.81 -2.25 8.51
CA HIS A 94 13.61 -2.50 7.72
C HIS A 94 13.49 -1.47 6.60
N GLU A 95 13.58 -1.94 5.36
CA GLU A 95 13.25 -1.17 4.17
C GLU A 95 12.03 -1.79 3.49
N TYR A 96 10.96 -1.01 3.36
CA TYR A 96 9.87 -1.35 2.45
C TYR A 96 10.24 -0.86 1.05
N ASP A 97 10.09 -1.71 0.04
CA ASP A 97 10.15 -1.29 -1.37
C ASP A 97 8.73 -1.16 -1.90
N ILE A 98 8.25 0.08 -2.01
CA ILE A 98 6.87 0.37 -2.41
C ILE A 98 6.88 0.90 -3.84
N SER A 99 6.41 0.07 -4.77
CA SER A 99 6.25 0.42 -6.18
C SER A 99 4.78 0.68 -6.51
N ILE A 100 4.45 1.91 -6.91
CA ILE A 100 3.07 2.29 -7.24
C ILE A 100 2.97 2.68 -8.71
N ASN A 101 2.22 1.89 -9.47
CA ASN A 101 1.79 2.17 -10.83
C ASN A 101 0.27 2.38 -10.87
N ALA A 102 -0.11 3.64 -10.68
CA ALA A 102 -1.49 4.10 -10.63
C ALA A 102 -1.60 5.44 -11.38
N PRO A 103 -1.75 5.43 -12.72
CA PRO A 103 -1.67 6.62 -13.56
C PRO A 103 -2.80 7.63 -13.35
N LYS A 104 -3.84 7.30 -12.58
CA LYS A 104 -4.97 8.20 -12.24
C LYS A 104 -4.97 8.61 -10.76
N LEU A 105 -3.87 8.34 -10.05
CA LEU A 105 -3.82 8.58 -8.60
C LEU A 105 -3.84 10.08 -8.30
N GLU A 106 -4.84 10.50 -7.53
CA GLU A 106 -5.05 11.88 -7.11
C GLU A 106 -4.66 12.11 -5.64
N ASN A 107 -4.82 11.08 -4.80
CA ASN A 107 -4.59 11.18 -3.37
C ASN A 107 -3.78 9.98 -2.86
N LEU A 108 -2.65 10.26 -2.24
CA LEU A 108 -1.78 9.30 -1.58
C LEU A 108 -1.67 9.65 -0.09
N ASP A 109 -1.90 8.68 0.78
CA ASP A 109 -1.66 8.79 2.22
C ASP A 109 -1.01 7.48 2.72
N ILE A 110 0.25 7.56 3.13
CA ILE A 110 1.01 6.43 3.65
C ILE A 110 1.38 6.73 5.08
N LYS A 111 1.16 5.77 5.98
CA LYS A 111 1.58 5.84 7.38
C LYS A 111 2.41 4.62 7.70
N GLN A 112 3.55 4.81 8.34
CA GLN A 112 4.45 3.70 8.63
C GLN A 112 5.31 3.97 9.85
N ASP A 113 5.86 2.90 10.41
CA ASP A 113 6.68 2.90 11.61
C ASP A 113 8.19 2.68 11.34
N CYS A 114 8.57 2.40 10.09
CA CYS A 114 9.96 2.27 9.64
C CYS A 114 10.22 3.07 8.36
N LEU A 115 11.48 3.26 7.97
CA LEU A 115 11.84 3.94 6.72
C LEU A 115 11.56 3.05 5.49
N SER A 116 11.22 3.68 4.36
CA SER A 116 10.88 2.97 3.10
C SER A 116 11.54 3.63 1.91
N ILE A 117 11.81 2.83 0.89
CA ILE A 117 12.13 3.29 -0.46
C ILE A 117 10.83 3.28 -1.27
N TYR A 118 10.57 4.38 -1.95
CA TYR A 118 9.39 4.55 -2.79
C TYR A 118 9.77 4.70 -4.25
N LEU A 119 9.11 3.93 -5.10
CA LEU A 119 9.20 4.05 -6.54
C LEU A 119 7.81 4.38 -7.11
N PHE A 120 7.63 5.65 -7.43
CA PHE A 120 6.38 6.20 -7.93
C PHE A 120 6.40 6.28 -9.46
N GLU A 121 5.55 5.50 -10.13
CA GLU A 121 5.40 5.56 -11.59
C GLU A 121 4.13 6.35 -11.97
N ASN A 122 4.27 7.30 -12.90
CA ASN A 122 3.15 8.00 -13.55
C ASN A 122 2.24 8.85 -12.62
N PHE A 123 2.83 9.64 -11.72
CA PHE A 123 2.11 10.50 -10.75
C PHE A 123 1.59 11.84 -11.31
N LYS A 124 1.20 11.88 -12.59
CA LYS A 124 0.85 13.15 -13.28
C LYS A 124 -0.39 13.87 -12.72
N TYR A 125 -1.24 13.16 -11.97
CA TYR A 125 -2.51 13.68 -11.46
C TYR A 125 -2.53 13.75 -9.93
N LEU A 126 -1.40 13.55 -9.25
CA LEU A 126 -1.35 13.59 -7.80
C LEU A 126 -1.66 15.01 -7.31
N VAL A 127 -2.76 15.17 -6.59
CA VAL A 127 -3.20 16.45 -5.99
C VAL A 127 -2.75 16.55 -4.54
N LYS A 128 -2.73 15.43 -3.82
CA LYS A 128 -2.33 15.37 -2.42
C LYS A 128 -1.51 14.11 -2.14
N GLY A 129 -0.34 14.27 -1.54
CA GLY A 129 0.49 13.18 -1.04
C GLY A 129 0.91 13.42 0.41
N SER A 130 0.79 12.41 1.26
CA SER A 130 1.40 12.37 2.60
C SER A 130 2.10 11.04 2.82
N VAL A 131 3.26 11.10 3.47
CA VAL A 131 3.97 9.96 4.03
C VAL A 131 4.32 10.34 5.46
N ASP A 132 3.62 9.73 6.42
CA ASP A 132 3.78 9.99 7.85
C ASP A 132 4.56 8.85 8.50
N LEU A 133 5.71 9.19 9.07
CA LEU A 133 6.45 8.30 9.95
C LEU A 133 5.94 8.51 11.38
N TYR A 134 5.39 7.49 12.01
CA TYR A 134 5.07 7.54 13.44
C TYR A 134 6.03 6.65 14.21
N SER A 135 6.74 7.22 15.18
CA SER A 135 7.64 6.47 16.03
C SER A 135 6.84 5.66 17.05
N HIS A 136 7.12 4.36 17.16
CA HIS A 136 7.00 3.69 18.44
C HIS A 136 8.09 4.29 19.36
N TYR A 137 7.71 4.69 20.57
CA TYR A 137 8.48 5.55 21.48
C TYR A 137 10.00 5.27 21.55
N GLU A 138 10.75 6.39 21.59
CA GLU A 138 12.14 6.56 22.04
C GLU A 138 13.24 5.72 21.37
N GLN A 139 13.70 6.12 20.18
CA GLN A 139 15.15 6.19 19.92
C GLN A 139 15.48 7.18 18.79
N GLU A 140 16.14 8.26 19.21
CA GLU A 140 16.96 9.25 18.50
C GLU A 140 16.79 9.41 16.98
N TRP A 141 16.20 10.56 16.67
CA TRP A 141 15.97 11.19 15.39
C TRP A 141 17.27 11.71 14.76
N ASN A 142 18.13 10.83 14.23
CA ASN A 142 19.35 11.27 13.53
C ASN A 142 19.39 10.94 12.02
N ASP A 143 18.58 10.00 11.49
CA ASP A 143 18.67 9.58 10.08
C ASP A 143 17.52 10.06 9.15
N ALA A 144 16.53 10.77 9.69
CA ALA A 144 15.37 11.19 8.89
C ALA A 144 15.67 12.34 7.90
N SER A 145 16.85 12.96 7.97
CA SER A 145 17.19 14.19 7.23
C SER A 145 17.65 13.95 5.78
N GLU A 146 18.09 12.74 5.41
CA GLU A 146 18.75 12.55 4.10
C GLU A 146 17.84 12.02 2.98
N ARG A 147 16.61 11.57 3.28
CA ARG A 147 15.86 10.72 2.32
C ARG A 147 14.45 11.21 1.94
N THR A 148 14.03 12.41 2.37
CA THR A 148 12.69 12.97 2.07
C THR A 148 12.55 13.51 0.64
N THR A 149 13.58 13.42 -0.20
CA THR A 149 13.65 14.13 -1.48
C THR A 149 12.64 13.68 -2.53
N ALA A 150 12.03 12.51 -2.41
CA ALA A 150 11.07 12.01 -3.41
C ALA A 150 9.68 12.70 -3.37
N LEU A 151 9.27 13.29 -2.24
CA LEU A 151 7.95 13.96 -2.13
C LEU A 151 7.98 15.44 -2.51
N LEU A 152 9.16 16.05 -2.57
CA LEU A 152 9.33 17.47 -2.89
C LEU A 152 9.45 17.75 -4.39
N GLU A 153 9.49 16.71 -5.23
CA GLU A 153 9.58 16.83 -6.70
C GLU A 153 8.25 16.56 -7.44
N ALA A 154 7.12 16.52 -6.73
CA ALA A 154 5.81 16.60 -7.40
C ALA A 154 5.60 18.04 -7.92
N PRO A 155 5.30 18.24 -9.21
CA PRO A 155 5.19 19.56 -9.84
C PRO A 155 4.02 20.40 -9.32
#